data_AF-A0A954YN18-F1
#
_entry.id   AF-A0A954YN18-F1
#
_cell.length_a   1.000
_cell.length_b   1.000
_cell.length_c   1.000
_cell.angle_alpha   90.00
_cell.angle_beta   90.00
_cell.angle_gamma   90.00
#
_symmetry.space_group_name_H-M   'P 1'
#
loop_
_entity.id
_entity.type
_entity.pdbx_description
1 polymer ?
#
loop_
_entity_poly.entity_id
_entity_poly.type
_entity_poly.pdbx_seq_one_letter_code
_entity_poly.pdbx_strand_id
1 'polypeptide(L)'
;MLRFTVNNNGGANESVNLDGAYLVGSDNVPLRADIQSKGNEFICNTKAGGPAALALVWPVKGGGRMVLETTRLPERDQPYNLQVELLRGRLMRIAQKREDWGLFDFEGIEDVSKLIDLARDQLIAALQA
;
A
#
# COMPACT_ATOMS: atom_id res chain seq x y z
N MET A 1 -0.07 7.87 -16.20
CA MET A 1 -1.14 7.79 -15.19
C MET A 1 -0.97 6.53 -14.35
N LEU A 2 -1.09 6.62 -13.03
CA LEU A 2 -1.12 5.43 -12.17
C LEU A 2 -2.54 4.85 -12.14
N ARG A 3 -2.64 3.53 -12.25
CA ARG A 3 -3.91 2.81 -12.19
C ARG A 3 -3.82 1.64 -11.22
N PHE A 4 -4.88 1.43 -10.46
CA PHE A 4 -4.97 0.36 -9.49
C PHE A 4 -6.29 -0.38 -9.64
N THR A 5 -6.27 -1.72 -9.66
CA THR A 5 -7.45 -2.56 -9.50
C THR A 5 -7.65 -2.92 -8.04
N VAL A 6 -8.90 -2.96 -7.60
CA VAL A 6 -9.31 -3.42 -6.28
C VAL A 6 -10.06 -4.72 -6.42
N ASN A 7 -9.53 -5.79 -5.83
CA ASN A 7 -10.16 -7.10 -5.84
C ASN A 7 -11.09 -7.23 -4.63
N ASN A 8 -12.40 -7.23 -4.83
CA ASN A 8 -13.35 -7.58 -3.77
C ASN A 8 -13.36 -9.11 -3.60
N ASN A 9 -12.39 -9.66 -2.87
CA ASN A 9 -12.34 -11.09 -2.53
C ASN A 9 -13.48 -11.46 -1.55
N GLY A 10 -14.72 -11.52 -2.06
CA GLY A 10 -15.88 -12.19 -1.45
C GLY A 10 -16.48 -11.57 -0.18
N GLY A 11 -15.94 -10.46 0.33
CA GLY A 11 -16.41 -9.85 1.58
C GLY A 11 -16.75 -8.37 1.43
N ALA A 12 -18.05 -8.08 1.34
CA ALA A 12 -18.71 -6.78 1.42
C ALA A 12 -18.30 -5.70 0.39
N ASN A 13 -19.31 -5.20 -0.33
CA ASN A 13 -19.32 -3.98 -1.15
C ASN A 13 -19.07 -2.70 -0.32
N GLU A 14 -18.03 -2.65 0.52
CA GLU A 14 -17.56 -1.35 0.98
C GLU A 14 -16.80 -0.70 -0.17
N SER A 15 -17.44 0.25 -0.84
CA SER A 15 -16.76 1.17 -1.73
C SER A 15 -15.59 1.79 -0.96
N VAL A 16 -14.36 1.51 -1.39
CA VAL A 16 -13.18 2.11 -0.79
C VAL A 16 -13.33 3.62 -0.87
N ASN A 17 -13.24 4.28 0.28
CA ASN A 17 -13.37 5.73 0.35
C ASN A 17 -12.07 6.40 -0.10
N LEU A 18 -12.16 7.30 -1.08
CA LEU A 18 -11.05 8.11 -1.57
C LEU A 18 -10.89 9.43 -0.79
N ASP A 19 -11.73 9.71 0.20
CA ASP A 19 -11.61 10.89 1.06
C ASP A 19 -10.24 10.91 1.75
N GLY A 20 -9.52 12.00 1.52
CA GLY A 20 -8.17 12.17 2.05
C GLY A 20 -7.12 11.29 1.37
N ALA A 21 -7.42 10.66 0.22
CA ALA A 21 -6.41 10.02 -0.60
C ALA A 21 -5.53 11.08 -1.29
N TYR A 22 -4.24 10.80 -1.38
CA TYR A 22 -3.27 11.67 -2.06
C TYR A 22 -2.11 10.86 -2.63
N LEU A 23 -1.41 11.44 -3.61
CA LEU A 23 -0.16 10.86 -4.11
C LEU A 23 1.03 11.36 -3.30
N VAL A 24 2.05 10.53 -3.18
CA VAL A 24 3.29 10.82 -2.46
C VAL A 24 4.47 10.66 -3.41
N GLY A 25 5.30 11.70 -3.49
CA GLY A 25 6.49 11.74 -4.34
C GLY A 25 7.76 11.31 -3.60
N SER A 26 8.91 11.83 -4.06
CA SER A 26 10.17 11.69 -3.36
C SER A 26 10.09 12.29 -1.95
N ASP A 27 10.87 11.75 -1.03
CA ASP A 27 11.03 12.29 0.34
C ASP A 27 9.71 12.48 1.11
N ASN A 28 8.71 11.66 0.78
CA ASN A 28 7.37 11.69 1.37
C ASN A 28 6.60 13.00 1.14
N VAL A 29 6.95 13.75 0.08
CA VAL A 29 6.27 15.00 -0.28
C VAL A 29 4.90 14.70 -0.92
N PRO A 30 3.78 15.24 -0.39
CA PRO A 30 2.48 15.11 -1.03
C PRO A 30 2.46 15.77 -2.41
N LEU A 31 1.88 15.10 -3.38
CA LEU A 31 1.73 15.55 -4.76
C LEU A 31 0.29 15.95 -5.04
N ARG A 32 0.12 17.06 -5.77
CA ARG A 32 -1.18 17.42 -6.32
C ARG A 32 -1.56 16.46 -7.43
N ALA A 33 -2.67 15.76 -7.26
CA ALA A 33 -3.18 14.78 -8.21
C ALA A 33 -4.71 14.81 -8.28
N ASP A 34 -5.25 14.38 -9.42
CA ASP A 34 -6.64 14.03 -9.59
C ASP A 34 -6.79 12.53 -9.34
N ILE A 35 -7.61 12.13 -8.37
CA ILE A 35 -7.82 10.73 -7.99
C ILE A 35 -9.29 10.39 -8.16
N GLN A 36 -9.58 9.41 -9.00
CA GLN A 36 -10.93 9.04 -9.39
C GLN A 36 -11.15 7.54 -9.22
N SER A 37 -12.34 7.16 -8.77
CA SER A 37 -12.80 5.77 -8.79
C SER A 37 -13.70 5.54 -10.00
N LYS A 38 -13.43 4.48 -10.75
CA LYS A 38 -14.24 4.01 -11.87
C LYS A 38 -14.44 2.50 -11.74
N GLY A 39 -15.60 2.10 -11.21
CA GLY A 39 -15.87 0.68 -10.94
C GLY A 39 -14.91 0.12 -9.90
N ASN A 40 -14.11 -0.87 -10.27
CA ASN A 40 -13.07 -1.46 -9.42
C ASN A 40 -11.67 -0.86 -9.64
N GLU A 41 -11.55 0.18 -10.45
CA GLU A 41 -10.27 0.83 -10.71
C GLU A 41 -10.16 2.20 -10.03
N PHE A 42 -8.98 2.50 -9.49
CA PHE A 42 -8.57 3.85 -9.13
C PHE A 42 -7.58 4.39 -10.14
N ILE A 43 -7.86 5.60 -10.60
CA ILE A 43 -7.08 6.31 -11.59
C ILE A 43 -6.50 7.55 -10.92
N CYS A 44 -5.18 7.63 -10.88
CA CYS A 44 -4.46 8.74 -10.28
C CYS A 44 -3.67 9.47 -11.37
N ASN A 45 -4.01 10.74 -11.59
CA ASN A 45 -3.37 11.59 -12.58
C ASN A 45 -2.60 12.72 -11.89
N THR A 46 -1.32 12.83 -12.18
CA THR A 46 -0.45 13.89 -11.65
C THR A 46 0.40 14.49 -12.75
N LYS A 47 0.71 15.78 -12.63
CA LYS A 47 1.70 16.46 -13.48
C LYS A 47 3.12 16.37 -12.93
N ALA A 48 3.27 15.92 -11.69
CA ALA A 48 4.57 15.64 -11.11
C ALA A 48 5.14 14.41 -11.82
N GLY A 49 6.24 14.59 -12.55
CA GLY A 49 6.90 13.49 -13.24
C GLY A 49 7.55 12.51 -12.27
N GLY A 50 7.72 11.26 -12.72
CA GLY A 50 8.40 10.20 -11.99
C GLY A 50 7.49 9.31 -11.15
N PRO A 51 8.07 8.31 -10.46
CA PRO A 51 7.30 7.36 -9.64
C PRO A 51 6.61 8.04 -8.45
N ALA A 52 5.38 7.61 -8.15
CA ALA A 52 4.61 8.09 -7.01
C ALA A 52 3.93 6.94 -6.28
N ALA A 53 3.67 7.12 -4.99
CA ALA A 53 2.87 6.21 -4.19
C ALA A 53 1.46 6.76 -3.99
N LEU A 54 0.48 5.87 -3.83
CA LEU A 54 -0.88 6.25 -3.42
C LEU A 54 -1.02 6.02 -1.92
N ALA A 55 -1.40 7.08 -1.19
CA ALA A 55 -1.79 7.01 0.22
C ALA A 55 -3.31 7.15 0.34
N LEU A 56 -3.95 6.27 1.12
CA LEU A 56 -5.39 6.30 1.37
C LEU A 56 -5.76 5.62 2.68
N VAL A 57 -6.96 5.92 3.20
CA VAL A 57 -7.54 5.23 4.35
C VAL A 57 -8.05 3.86 3.91
N TRP A 58 -7.48 2.80 4.47
CA TRP A 58 -7.84 1.43 4.15
C TRP A 58 -8.42 0.71 5.39
N PRO A 59 -9.54 -0.01 5.24
CA PRO A 59 -10.06 -0.87 6.31
C PRO A 59 -9.21 -2.14 6.43
N VAL A 60 -8.61 -2.35 7.60
CA VAL A 60 -7.86 -3.56 7.95
C VAL A 60 -8.68 -4.38 8.93
N LYS A 61 -9.01 -5.62 8.56
CA LYS A 61 -9.78 -6.53 9.42
C LYS A 61 -9.05 -6.73 10.76
N GLY A 62 -9.72 -6.41 11.86
CA GLY A 62 -9.14 -6.47 13.21
C GLY A 62 -8.22 -5.29 13.57
N GLY A 63 -7.86 -4.43 12.62
CA GLY A 63 -6.98 -3.25 12.82
C GLY A 63 -7.67 -1.90 12.65
N GLY A 64 -8.97 -1.88 12.31
CA GLY A 64 -9.72 -0.64 12.09
C GLY A 64 -9.41 0.02 10.74
N ARG A 65 -9.58 1.34 10.66
CA ARG A 65 -9.27 2.14 9.46
C ARG A 65 -7.96 2.88 9.67
N MET A 66 -7.00 2.68 8.77
CA MET A 66 -5.69 3.32 8.88
C MET A 66 -5.18 3.82 7.53
N VAL A 67 -4.33 4.84 7.53
CA VAL A 67 -3.66 5.28 6.31
C VAL A 67 -2.61 4.25 5.91
N LEU A 68 -2.83 3.63 4.75
CA LEU A 68 -1.86 2.78 4.07
C LEU A 68 -1.30 3.52 2.87
N GLU A 69 -0.09 3.15 2.46
CA GLU A 69 0.62 3.74 1.33
C GLU A 69 1.21 2.60 0.49
N THR A 70 1.11 2.69 -0.83
CA THR A 70 1.83 1.79 -1.73
C THR A 70 3.33 2.06 -1.69
N THR A 71 4.15 1.25 -2.37
CA THR A 71 5.48 1.74 -2.76
C THR A 71 5.34 2.84 -3.81
N ARG A 72 6.45 3.55 -4.09
CA ARG A 72 6.51 4.45 -5.25
C ARG A 72 6.57 3.61 -6.51
N LEU A 73 5.58 3.79 -7.38
CA LEU A 73 5.39 2.98 -8.57
C LEU A 73 5.60 3.85 -9.81
N PRO A 74 6.33 3.37 -10.83
CA PRO A 74 6.36 4.02 -12.12
C PRO A 74 4.99 3.89 -12.81
N GLU A 75 4.74 4.75 -13.79
CA GLU A 75 3.57 4.59 -14.64
C GLU A 75 3.76 3.40 -15.59
N ARG A 76 2.71 2.60 -15.79
CA ARG A 76 2.70 1.49 -16.74
C ARG A 76 1.30 1.24 -17.30
N ASP A 77 1.22 0.48 -18.39
CA ASP A 77 -0.04 0.20 -19.07
C ASP A 77 -0.98 -0.67 -18.23
N GLN A 78 -0.49 -1.67 -17.52
CA GLN A 78 -1.36 -2.53 -16.72
C GLN A 78 -1.62 -1.93 -15.33
N PRO A 79 -2.87 -1.94 -14.84
CA PRO A 79 -3.15 -1.49 -13.48
C PRO A 79 -2.44 -2.38 -12.45
N TYR A 80 -2.01 -1.79 -11.34
CA TYR A 80 -1.47 -2.48 -10.18
C TYR A 80 -2.59 -3.08 -9.33
N ASN A 81 -2.33 -4.22 -8.67
CA ASN A 81 -3.25 -4.70 -7.65
C ASN A 81 -3.08 -3.86 -6.38
N LEU A 82 -4.08 -3.06 -6.03
CA LEU A 82 -3.96 -2.11 -4.91
C LEU A 82 -3.57 -2.81 -3.61
N GLN A 83 -4.22 -3.92 -3.28
CA GLN A 83 -4.03 -4.58 -1.99
C GLN A 83 -2.62 -5.16 -1.86
N VAL A 84 -2.11 -5.72 -2.95
CA VAL A 84 -0.72 -6.22 -3.02
C VAL A 84 0.26 -5.07 -2.83
N GLU A 85 0.04 -3.94 -3.49
CA GLU A 85 0.92 -2.78 -3.37
C GLU A 85 0.86 -2.11 -1.99
N LEU A 86 -0.31 -2.06 -1.35
CA LEU A 86 -0.46 -1.56 0.03
C LEU A 86 0.25 -2.49 1.02
N LEU A 87 0.15 -3.81 0.84
CA LEU A 87 0.87 -4.78 1.65
C LEU A 87 2.39 -4.62 1.47
N ARG A 88 2.86 -4.49 0.22
CA ARG A 88 4.27 -4.25 -0.09
C ARG A 88 4.78 -2.96 0.56
N GLY A 89 4.04 -1.86 0.43
CA GLY A 89 4.39 -0.58 1.06
C GLY A 89 4.41 -0.67 2.59
N ARG A 90 3.45 -1.38 3.20
CA ARG A 90 3.41 -1.60 4.64
C ARG A 90 4.61 -2.43 5.14
N LEU A 91 4.96 -3.52 4.46
CA LEU A 91 6.11 -4.35 4.80
C LEU A 91 7.43 -3.60 4.63
N MET A 92 7.57 -2.80 3.56
CA MET A 92 8.73 -1.93 3.37
C MET A 92 8.87 -0.93 4.53
N ARG A 93 7.78 -0.28 4.94
CA ARG A 93 7.80 0.65 6.08
C ARG A 93 8.17 -0.04 7.40
N ILE A 94 7.66 -1.25 7.64
CA ILE A 94 8.03 -2.04 8.82
C ILE A 94 9.52 -2.39 8.79
N ALA A 95 10.04 -2.85 7.66
CA ALA A 95 11.46 -3.17 7.50
C ALA A 95 12.34 -1.95 7.78
N GLN A 96 12.02 -0.80 7.19
CA GLN A 96 12.73 0.45 7.44
C GLN A 96 12.70 0.84 8.92
N LYS A 97 11.56 0.69 9.61
CA LYS A 97 11.47 1.00 11.05
C LYS A 97 12.23 0.03 11.93
N ARG A 98 12.32 -1.24 11.56
CA ARG A 98 13.18 -2.19 12.26
C ARG A 98 14.64 -1.81 12.14
N GLU A 99 15.07 -1.38 10.96
CA GLU A 99 16.42 -0.89 10.72
C GLU A 99 16.70 0.41 11.49
N ASP A 100 15.87 1.44 11.32
CA ASP A 100 15.99 2.74 11.99
C ASP A 100 16.09 2.61 13.52
N TRP A 101 15.38 1.65 14.11
CA TRP A 101 15.26 1.47 15.56
C TRP A 101 16.10 0.32 16.12
N GLY A 102 16.82 -0.42 15.29
CA GLY A 102 17.62 -1.58 15.72
C GLY A 102 16.79 -2.74 16.29
N LEU A 103 15.55 -2.94 15.83
CA LEU A 103 14.62 -3.96 16.35
C LEU A 103 14.83 -5.35 15.72
N PHE A 104 16.09 -5.78 15.61
CA PHE A 104 16.42 -7.12 15.14
C PHE A 104 16.52 -8.11 16.31
N ASP A 105 17.15 -7.70 17.39
CA ASP A 105 17.54 -8.59 18.51
C ASP A 105 16.99 -8.07 19.86
N PHE A 106 15.90 -7.31 19.82
CA PHE A 106 15.24 -6.80 21.03
C PHE A 106 14.44 -7.90 21.73
N GLU A 107 14.60 -8.04 23.05
CA GLU A 107 13.88 -9.04 23.85
C GLU A 107 12.36 -8.89 23.73
N GLY A 108 11.66 -9.95 23.30
CA GLY A 108 10.22 -9.93 23.09
C GLY A 108 9.78 -9.62 21.64
N ILE A 109 10.73 -9.46 20.72
CA ILE A 109 10.43 -9.25 19.29
C ILE A 109 10.05 -10.55 18.56
N GLU A 110 10.25 -11.72 19.18
CA GLU A 110 10.19 -13.03 18.50
C GLU A 110 8.83 -13.29 17.87
N ASP A 111 7.74 -13.02 18.59
CA ASP A 111 6.40 -13.28 18.09
C ASP A 111 5.98 -12.26 17.02
N VAL A 112 6.39 -11.00 17.17
CA VAL A 112 6.18 -9.97 16.14
C VAL A 112 6.98 -10.29 14.89
N SER A 113 8.21 -10.80 15.02
CA SER A 113 9.06 -11.20 13.90
C SER A 113 8.43 -12.32 13.09
N LYS A 114 7.89 -13.34 13.76
CA LYS A 114 7.15 -14.43 13.10
C LYS A 114 5.94 -13.91 12.30
N LEU A 115 5.20 -12.92 12.84
CA LEU A 115 4.08 -12.31 12.12
C LEU A 115 4.53 -11.53 10.88
N ILE A 116 5.66 -10.82 10.98
CA ILE A 116 6.24 -10.09 9.84
C ILE A 116 6.72 -11.07 8.76
N ASP A 117 7.39 -12.15 9.15
CA ASP A 117 7.85 -13.20 8.23
C ASP A 117 6.66 -13.87 7.53
N LEU A 118 5.61 -14.23 8.27
CA LEU A 118 4.38 -14.79 7.69
C LEU A 118 3.75 -13.83 6.67
N ALA A 119 3.66 -12.54 7.00
CA ALA A 119 3.10 -11.54 6.09
C ALA A 119 3.97 -11.36 4.82
N ARG A 120 5.29 -11.42 4.94
CA ARG A 120 6.22 -11.42 3.80
C ARG A 120 6.01 -12.64 2.91
N ASP A 121 5.90 -13.82 3.50
CA ASP A 121 5.76 -15.07 2.74
C ASP A 121 4.41 -15.12 2.01
N GLN A 122 3.35 -14.61 2.64
CA GLN A 122 2.04 -14.41 1.98
C GLN A 122 2.10 -13.40 0.82
N LEU A 123 2.87 -12.32 0.96
CA LEU A 123 3.10 -11.39 -0.15
C LEU A 123 3.83 -12.10 -1.30
N ILE A 124 4.86 -12.88 -1.02
CA ILE A 124 5.61 -13.63 -2.05
C ILE A 124 4.67 -14.58 -2.80
N ALA A 125 3.85 -15.35 -2.09
CA ALA A 125 2.88 -16.24 -2.70
C ALA A 125 1.87 -15.49 -3.59
N ALA A 126 1.38 -14.34 -3.13
CA ALA A 126 0.44 -13.51 -3.90
C ALA A 126 1.05 -12.92 -5.19
N LEU A 127 2.38 -12.79 -5.27
CA LEU A 127 3.08 -12.32 -6.48
C LEU A 127 3.36 -13.42 -7.51
N GLN A 128 3.21 -14.68 -7.11
CA GLN A 128 3.41 -15.85 -7.97
C GLN A 128 2.11 -16.41 -8.55
N ALA A 129 0.95 -15.95 -8.06
CA ALA A 129 -0.39 -16.31 -8.50
C ALA A 129 -0.84 -15.48 -9.71
#